data_AF-A0A4R1AZN7-F1
#
_entry.id   AF-A0A4R1AZN7-F1
#
_cell.length_a   1.000
_cell.length_b   1.000
_cell.length_c   1.000
_cell.angle_alpha   90.00
_cell.angle_beta   90.00
_cell.angle_gamma   90.00
#
_symmetry.space_group_name_H-M   'P 1'
#
loop_
_entity.id
_entity.type
_entity.pdbx_description
1 polymer ?
#
loop_
_entity_poly.entity_id
_entity_poly.type
_entity_poly.pdbx_seq_one_letter_code
_entity_poly.pdbx_strand_id
1 'polypeptide(L)'
;MKISGYSVEQLNDPTGILIGERYEFFLDIEVDEEDELFSENGLQLRILFYKNEEDSRIMNYHFLASEKILEFALDEEEEQIVTKFCNEHLSDTEE
;
A
#
# COMPACT_ATOMS: atom_id res chain seq x y z
N MET A 1 3.57 -2.46 13.48
CA MET A 1 3.77 -1.40 12.46
C MET A 1 3.09 -0.09 12.81
N LYS A 2 3.76 1.05 12.55
CA LYS A 2 3.15 2.38 12.54
C LYS A 2 3.41 3.05 11.19
N ILE A 3 2.40 3.64 10.58
CA ILE A 3 2.56 4.37 9.31
C ILE A 3 3.04 5.79 9.67
N SER A 4 4.30 6.11 9.37
CA SER A 4 4.88 7.45 9.60
C SER A 4 4.58 8.41 8.44
N GLY A 5 4.36 7.87 7.24
CA GLY A 5 3.98 8.64 6.06
C GLY A 5 3.30 7.78 5.01
N TYR A 6 2.59 8.40 4.08
CA TYR A 6 2.03 7.70 2.94
C TYR A 6 2.04 8.59 1.70
N SER A 7 2.07 7.96 0.53
CA SER A 7 1.89 8.60 -0.76
C SER A 7 1.02 7.71 -1.64
N VAL A 8 0.14 8.32 -2.42
CA VAL A 8 -0.73 7.62 -3.35
C VAL A 8 -0.48 8.15 -4.74
N GLU A 9 -0.23 7.25 -5.69
CA GLU A 9 -0.09 7.56 -7.10
C GLU A 9 -1.18 6.85 -7.90
N GLN A 10 -2.00 7.62 -8.61
CA GLN A 10 -2.98 7.06 -9.52
C GLN A 10 -2.30 6.60 -10.81
N LEU A 11 -2.45 5.32 -11.14
CA LEU A 11 -1.99 4.74 -12.39
C LEU A 11 -2.97 5.11 -13.49
N ASN A 12 -2.57 6.07 -14.32
CA ASN A 12 -3.30 6.41 -15.53
C ASN A 12 -3.21 5.24 -16.52
N ASP A 13 -4.36 4.65 -16.88
CA ASP A 13 -4.46 3.70 -17.99
C ASP A 13 -4.65 4.47 -19.31
N PRO A 14 -3.60 4.67 -20.13
CA PRO A 14 -3.73 5.39 -21.39
C PRO A 14 -4.57 4.62 -22.42
N THR A 15 -4.82 3.33 -22.18
CA THR A 15 -5.55 2.47 -23.12
C THR A 15 -7.06 2.59 -22.97
N GLY A 16 -7.56 2.92 -21.78
CA GLY A 16 -8.99 2.99 -21.48
C GLY A 16 -9.71 1.64 -21.61
N ILE A 17 -8.95 0.54 -21.65
CA ILE A 17 -9.50 -0.82 -21.78
C ILE A 17 -9.83 -1.38 -20.39
N LEU A 18 -9.11 -0.91 -19.37
CA LEU A 18 -9.24 -1.41 -18.02
C LEU A 18 -10.38 -0.68 -17.31
N ILE A 19 -11.36 -1.46 -16.85
CA ILE A 19 -12.48 -0.96 -16.07
C ILE A 19 -11.98 -0.80 -14.63
N GLY A 20 -12.10 0.40 -14.08
CA GLY A 20 -11.63 0.74 -12.74
C GLY A 20 -10.25 1.38 -12.72
N GLU A 21 -9.97 2.04 -11.60
CA GLU A 21 -8.77 2.80 -11.34
C GLU A 21 -7.80 1.98 -10.51
N ARG A 22 -6.51 2.19 -10.77
CA ARG A 22 -5.45 1.56 -9.99
C ARG A 22 -4.68 2.64 -9.29
N TYR A 23 -4.36 2.36 -8.04
CA TYR A 23 -3.67 3.27 -7.16
C TYR A 23 -2.48 2.52 -6.59
N GLU A 24 -1.33 3.17 -6.62
CA GLU A 24 -0.12 2.68 -6.01
C GLU A 24 0.11 3.44 -4.72
N PHE A 25 -0.03 2.74 -3.61
CA PHE A 25 0.22 3.26 -2.28
C PHE A 25 1.65 2.96 -1.89
N PHE A 26 2.32 3.96 -1.35
CA PHE A 26 3.63 3.87 -0.75
C PHE A 26 3.49 4.29 0.70
N LEU A 27 3.44 3.33 1.60
CA LEU A 27 3.34 3.57 3.04
C LEU A 27 4.74 3.47 3.63
N ASP A 28 5.17 4.52 4.32
CA ASP A 28 6.39 4.51 5.11
C ASP A 28 6.06 3.92 6.48
N ILE A 29 6.69 2.78 6.79
CA ILE A 29 6.41 1.98 7.97
C ILE A 29 7.57 2.15 8.96
N GLU A 30 7.22 2.63 10.15
CA GLU A 30 8.10 2.70 11.30
C GLU A 30 7.81 1.50 12.20
N VAL A 31 8.85 0.71 12.45
CA VAL A 31 8.85 -0.43 13.37
C VAL A 31 9.99 -0.27 14.38
N ASP A 32 9.81 -0.87 15.55
CA ASP A 32 10.85 -0.88 16.59
C ASP A 32 12.08 -1.68 16.15
N GLU A 33 13.23 -1.38 16.75
CA GLU A 33 14.52 -2.04 16.44
C GLU A 33 14.53 -3.55 16.70
N GLU A 34 13.60 -4.04 17.54
CA GLU A 34 13.44 -5.45 17.88
C GLU A 34 12.49 -6.20 16.90
N ASP A 35 11.86 -5.49 15.97
CA ASP A 35 10.92 -6.04 15.00
C ASP A 35 11.64 -6.75 13.85
N GLU A 36 11.08 -7.85 13.34
CA GLU A 36 11.71 -8.64 12.28
C GLU A 36 11.78 -7.89 10.93
N LEU A 37 10.89 -6.92 10.75
CA LEU A 37 10.84 -6.07 9.56
C LEU A 37 11.70 -4.81 9.70
N PHE A 38 12.36 -4.62 10.85
CA PHE A 38 13.20 -3.46 11.09
C PHE A 38 14.37 -3.39 10.11
N SER A 39 14.55 -2.21 9.54
CA SER A 39 15.69 -1.92 8.68
C SER A 39 16.24 -0.53 8.98
N GLU A 40 17.56 -0.41 9.15
CA GLU A 40 18.24 0.87 9.42
C GLU A 40 18.02 1.91 8.31
N ASN A 41 17.67 1.47 7.10
CA ASN A 41 17.42 2.33 5.95
C ASN A 41 15.94 2.71 5.78
N GLY A 42 15.07 2.34 6.73
CA GLY A 42 13.63 2.53 6.66
C GLY A 42 12.91 1.37 5.93
N LEU A 43 11.64 1.18 6.27
CA LEU A 43 10.76 0.17 5.69
C LEU A 43 9.63 0.87 4.95
N GLN A 44 9.41 0.49 3.69
CA GLN A 44 8.36 1.05 2.85
C GLN A 44 7.49 -0.08 2.33
N LEU A 45 6.18 0.03 2.49
CA LEU A 45 5.21 -0.92 1.98
C LEU A 45 4.56 -0.34 0.72
N ARG A 46 4.82 -0.97 -0.43
CA ARG A 46 4.20 -0.64 -1.70
C ARG A 46 2.99 -1.53 -1.92
N ILE A 47 1.81 -0.95 -2.11
CA ILE A 47 0.56 -1.67 -2.35
C ILE A 47 -0.04 -1.22 -3.68
N LEU A 48 -0.30 -2.17 -4.56
CA LEU A 48 -1.12 -1.97 -5.74
C LEU A 48 -2.57 -2.22 -5.37
N PHE A 49 -3.32 -1.13 -5.27
CA PHE A 49 -4.74 -1.15 -4.96
C PHE A 49 -5.58 -0.95 -6.23
N TYR A 50 -6.66 -1.69 -6.34
CA TYR A 50 -7.65 -1.53 -7.41
C TYR A 50 -8.95 -1.04 -6.80
N LYS A 51 -9.51 0.02 -7.36
CA LYS A 51 -10.81 0.58 -6.97
C LYS A 51 -11.64 0.81 -8.22
N ASN A 52 -12.89 0.39 -8.20
CA ASN A 52 -13.89 0.73 -9.19
C ASN A 52 -15.18 1.19 -8.46
N GLU A 53 -16.24 1.46 -9.21
CA GLU A 53 -17.51 1.95 -8.65
C GLU A 53 -18.21 0.95 -7.70
N GLU A 54 -17.90 -0.35 -7.80
CA GLU A 54 -18.58 -1.45 -7.07
C GLU A 54 -17.64 -2.27 -6.16
N ASP A 55 -16.33 -2.25 -6.39
CA ASP A 55 -15.34 -3.15 -5.82
C ASP A 55 -14.01 -2.44 -5.56
N SER A 56 -13.37 -2.84 -4.47
CA SER A 56 -12.07 -2.33 -4.06
C SER A 56 -11.25 -3.47 -3.46
N ARG A 57 -10.02 -3.67 -3.93
CA ARG A 57 -9.17 -4.75 -3.43
C ARG A 57 -7.70 -4.46 -3.63
N ILE A 58 -6.87 -5.04 -2.76
CA ILE A 58 -5.42 -5.10 -2.97
C ILE A 58 -5.14 -6.12 -4.08
N MET A 59 -4.49 -5.69 -5.15
CA MET A 59 -4.01 -6.57 -6.23
C MET A 59 -2.64 -7.17 -5.92
N ASN A 60 -1.76 -6.38 -5.29
CA ASN A 60 -0.42 -6.81 -4.93
C ASN A 60 0.15 -5.93 -3.82
N TYR A 61 1.11 -6.45 -3.07
CA TYR A 61 1.85 -5.68 -2.09
C TYR A 61 3.28 -6.21 -1.95
N HIS A 62 4.22 -5.32 -1.63
CA HIS A 62 5.62 -5.65 -1.42
C HIS A 62 6.24 -4.73 -0.39
N PHE A 63 7.04 -5.31 0.51
CA PHE A 63 7.90 -4.54 1.40
C PHE A 63 9.20 -4.19 0.68
N LEU A 64 9.67 -2.97 0.88
CA LEU A 64 10.88 -2.39 0.33
C LEU A 64 11.71 -1.88 1.49
N ALA A 65 12.92 -2.38 1.65
CA ALA A 65 13.88 -1.85 2.61
C ALA A 65 15.15 -1.45 1.84
N SER A 66 15.50 -0.17 1.85
CA SER A 66 16.65 0.35 1.10
C SER A 66 16.66 -0.08 -0.38
N GLU A 67 15.53 0.05 -1.08
CA GLU A 67 15.34 -0.36 -2.49
C GLU A 67 15.41 -1.88 -2.74
N LYS A 68 15.55 -2.70 -1.71
CA LYS A 68 15.42 -4.16 -1.82
C LYS A 68 14.00 -4.59 -1.51
N ILE A 69 13.43 -5.38 -2.41
CA ILE A 69 12.16 -6.05 -2.17
C ILE A 69 12.40 -7.14 -1.13
N LEU A 70 11.63 -7.10 -0.04
CA LEU A 70 11.61 -8.14 0.96
C LEU A 70 10.44 -9.09 0.68
N GLU A 71 10.69 -10.40 0.80
CA GLU A 71 9.68 -11.44 0.58
C GLU A 71 8.88 -11.72 1.85
N PHE A 72 8.45 -10.65 2.54
CA PHE A 72 7.55 -10.74 3.68
C PHE A 72 6.09 -10.58 3.23
N ALA A 73 5.21 -11.33 3.89
CA ALA A 73 3.77 -11.18 3.74
C ALA A 73 3.24 -10.29 4.85
N LEU A 74 2.16 -9.56 4.58
CA LEU A 74 1.36 -8.98 5.65
C LEU A 74 0.62 -10.12 6.36
N ASP A 75 0.60 -10.09 7.69
CA ASP A 75 -0.29 -10.96 8.46
C ASP A 75 -1.76 -10.55 8.28
N GLU A 76 -2.70 -11.43 8.64
CA GLU A 76 -4.15 -11.20 8.44
C GLU A 76 -4.65 -9.90 9.12
N GLU A 77 -4.06 -9.52 10.25
CA GLU A 77 -4.40 -8.28 10.95
C GLU A 77 -3.85 -7.05 10.20
N GLU A 78 -2.63 -7.12 9.69
CA GLU A 78 -1.97 -6.03 8.99
C GLU A 78 -2.59 -5.80 7.61
N GLU A 79 -2.92 -6.87 6.89
CA GLU A 79 -3.61 -6.80 5.60
C GLU A 79 -4.96 -6.08 5.74
N GLN A 80 -5.71 -6.35 6.81
CA GLN A 80 -6.96 -5.65 7.09
C GLN A 80 -6.75 -4.16 7.38
N ILE A 81 -5.73 -3.82 8.18
CA ILE A 81 -5.39 -2.42 8.49
C ILE A 81 -5.01 -1.67 7.22
N VAL A 82 -4.13 -2.24 6.40
CA VAL A 82 -3.66 -1.63 5.14
C VAL A 82 -4.80 -1.49 4.14
N THR A 83 -5.61 -2.53 3.97
CA THR A 83 -6.79 -2.50 3.07
C THR A 83 -7.76 -1.42 3.47
N LYS A 84 -8.03 -1.30 4.78
CA LYS A 84 -8.93 -0.27 5.32
C LYS A 84 -8.34 1.13 5.11
N PHE A 85 -7.04 1.30 5.38
CA PHE A 85 -6.32 2.54 5.17
C PHE A 85 -6.39 3.00 3.71
N CYS A 86 -6.10 2.12 2.76
CA CYS A 86 -6.21 2.41 1.32
C CYS A 86 -7.63 2.84 0.96
N ASN A 87 -8.65 2.13 1.44
CA ASN A 87 -10.04 2.47 1.17
C ASN A 87 -10.47 3.82 1.74
N GLU A 88 -10.12 4.10 3.01
CA GLU A 88 -10.46 5.37 3.68
C GLU A 88 -9.79 6.55 2.95
N HIS A 89 -8.50 6.44 2.62
CA HIS A 89 -7.76 7.51 1.96
C HIS A 89 -8.12 7.71 0.48
N LEU A 90 -8.57 6.68 -0.24
CA LEU A 90 -9.11 6.84 -1.60
C LEU A 90 -10.50 7.45 -1.62
N SER A 91 -11.29 7.25 -0.56
CA SER A 91 -12.65 7.80 -0.49
C SER A 91 -12.63 9.29 -0.12
N ASP A 92 -11.69 9.70 0.73
CA ASP A 92 -11.51 11.10 1.15
C ASP A 92 -11.05 12.03 0.01
N THR A 93 -10.42 11.48 -1.04
CA THR A 93 -10.02 12.24 -2.24
C THR A 93 -11.21 12.65 -3.12
N GLU A 94 -12.42 12.12 -2.88
CA GLU A 94 -13.62 12.38 -3.71
C GLU A 94 -14.63 13.39 -3.11
N GLU A 95 -14.30 14.15 -2.04
CA GLU A 95 -15.16 15.25 -1.52
C GLU A 95 -14.71 16.67 -1.92
#